data_AF-A0A934MEZ4-F1
#
_entry.id   AF-A0A934MEZ4-F1
#
_cell.length_a   1.000
_cell.length_b   1.000
_cell.length_c   1.000
_cell.angle_alpha   90.00
_cell.angle_beta   90.00
_cell.angle_gamma   90.00
#
_symmetry.space_group_name_H-M   'P 1'
#
loop_
_entity.id
_entity.type
_entity.pdbx_description
1 polymer ?
#
loop_
_entity_poly.entity_id
_entity_poly.type
_entity_poly.pdbx_seq_one_letter_code
_entity_poly.pdbx_strand_id
1 'polypeptide(L)'
;MTQVSAMDPVHVTQHSVVYYPPFSTQEDLNNHYHRACWYLPYTPGVLDDVIFGTSNDISMARRPDHMCASRQPVPHIRLVSAGNAYAEALSRAKLVLVWTRVPDSALEIFRNAKIPVVNVTTDDVDTAEYGNYCRLMWTLHSADQRNAELHKGRRRFREFGKQVSEKNYKSACVFGTGPSIDTAFNFDFSSCFTHVCNSTVQSQELLGHINPDLVSAGDVVSHFGVSSYAERFRNDLFSYMRSSEAYFLTTAPFGILLALQYPKLRDQIILCNQGPALPNFALDQEWWLPGLDSVLNIMMLPVAATFHDTIYLLGCDGKNPDPELNEDFWAHSKFAQYHDLVDTGHLCHPTFEIHRQVRTWARFQSSVKATSEIGESRFGKRYVSLAPSFTPGVTERYRPDEAPPV
;
A
#
# COMPACT_ATOMS: atom_id res chain seq x y z
N MET A 1 31.36 9.83 21.01
CA MET A 1 31.38 8.75 22.01
C MET A 1 30.32 9.07 23.05
N THR A 2 29.13 8.53 22.87
CA THR A 2 28.04 8.65 23.84
C THR A 2 28.09 7.39 24.70
N GLN A 3 28.32 7.56 26.01
CA GLN A 3 28.36 6.46 26.97
C GLN A 3 27.04 5.69 26.93
N VAL A 4 27.12 4.37 26.81
CA VAL A 4 26.00 3.45 27.01
C VAL A 4 25.68 3.47 28.51
N SER A 5 24.59 4.15 28.86
CA SER A 5 24.00 4.12 30.20
C SER A 5 23.64 2.68 30.57
N ALA A 6 23.79 2.34 31.86
CA ALA A 6 23.34 1.08 32.42
C ALA A 6 21.91 0.77 31.96
N MET A 7 21.69 -0.44 31.44
CA MET A 7 20.40 -0.88 30.91
C MET A 7 19.37 -0.89 32.02
N ASP A 8 18.34 -0.04 31.91
CA ASP A 8 17.17 -0.09 32.76
C ASP A 8 16.53 -1.50 32.74
N PRO A 9 15.94 -1.96 33.85
CA PRO A 9 15.18 -3.21 33.86
C PRO A 9 14.09 -3.17 32.78
N VAL A 10 14.14 -4.13 31.87
CA VAL A 10 13.25 -4.20 30.71
C VAL A 10 11.85 -4.58 31.21
N HIS A 11 11.02 -3.58 31.51
CA HIS A 11 9.58 -3.81 31.62
C HIS A 11 9.06 -4.15 30.22
N VAL A 12 8.81 -5.44 29.97
CA VAL A 12 8.18 -5.93 28.75
C VAL A 12 6.67 -5.87 28.95
N THR A 13 6.00 -5.06 28.15
CA THR A 13 4.53 -5.00 28.11
C THR A 13 3.95 -6.21 27.34
N GLN A 14 2.67 -6.51 27.57
CA GLN A 14 1.92 -7.54 26.81
C GLN A 14 1.65 -7.13 25.34
N HIS A 15 2.14 -5.96 24.90
CA HIS A 15 1.95 -5.42 23.57
C HIS A 15 3.29 -5.23 22.86
N SER A 16 4.18 -6.21 23.03
CA SER A 16 5.53 -6.21 22.46
C SER A 16 5.60 -7.06 21.19
N VAL A 17 6.39 -6.61 20.23
CA VAL A 17 6.85 -7.39 19.08
C VAL A 17 8.31 -7.75 19.31
N VAL A 18 8.69 -9.01 19.11
CA VAL A 18 10.06 -9.47 19.33
C VAL A 18 10.63 -10.09 18.07
N TYR A 19 11.80 -9.64 17.65
CA TYR A 19 12.53 -10.26 16.54
C TYR A 19 13.26 -11.51 17.01
N TYR A 20 13.20 -12.58 16.23
CA TYR A 20 13.79 -13.88 16.52
C TYR A 20 14.50 -14.46 15.29
N PRO A 21 15.66 -15.11 15.45
CA PRO A 21 16.50 -15.25 16.66
C PRO A 21 17.19 -13.93 17.07
N PRO A 22 18.06 -13.87 18.10
CA PRO A 22 18.92 -12.72 18.31
C PRO A 22 19.81 -12.42 17.10
N PHE A 23 20.04 -11.15 16.83
CA PHE A 23 20.96 -10.70 15.79
C PHE A 23 22.41 -10.95 16.20
N SER A 24 23.17 -11.51 15.27
CA SER A 24 24.60 -11.81 15.43
C SER A 24 25.50 -10.86 14.64
N THR A 25 24.96 -10.22 13.59
CA THR A 25 25.69 -9.30 12.72
C THR A 25 25.12 -7.88 12.80
N GLN A 26 25.98 -6.88 12.56
CA GLN A 26 25.54 -5.48 12.47
C GLN A 26 24.67 -5.25 11.23
N GLU A 27 24.93 -5.96 10.13
CA GLU A 27 24.20 -5.82 8.87
C GLU A 27 22.72 -6.21 9.02
N ASP A 28 22.46 -7.40 9.57
CA ASP A 28 21.09 -7.90 9.77
C ASP A 28 20.33 -7.02 10.77
N LEU A 29 21.00 -6.64 11.88
CA LEU A 29 20.44 -5.73 12.86
C LEU A 29 20.04 -4.40 12.20
N ASN A 30 20.93 -3.82 11.38
CA ASN A 30 20.69 -2.54 10.72
C ASN A 30 19.54 -2.63 9.72
N ASN A 31 19.51 -3.68 8.89
CA ASN A 31 18.43 -3.94 7.92
C ASN A 31 17.06 -4.01 8.61
N HIS A 32 16.95 -4.81 9.66
CA HIS A 32 15.66 -5.02 10.33
C HIS A 32 15.27 -3.88 11.28
N TYR A 33 16.23 -3.21 11.91
CA TYR A 33 15.97 -2.05 12.75
C TYR A 33 15.33 -0.90 11.96
N HIS A 34 15.89 -0.58 10.79
CA HIS A 34 15.35 0.51 9.97
C HIS A 34 13.99 0.17 9.34
N ARG A 35 13.74 -1.11 9.03
CA ARG A 35 12.38 -1.58 8.69
C ARG A 35 11.42 -1.41 9.86
N ALA A 36 11.79 -1.81 11.07
CA ALA A 36 10.94 -1.65 12.25
C ALA A 36 10.61 -0.19 12.53
N CYS A 37 11.58 0.72 12.37
CA CYS A 37 11.35 2.17 12.51
C CYS A 37 10.16 2.65 11.66
N TRP A 38 10.03 2.14 10.44
CA TRP A 38 8.94 2.46 9.53
C TRP A 38 7.66 1.64 9.78
N TYR A 39 7.76 0.31 9.80
CA TYR A 39 6.60 -0.59 9.80
C TYR A 39 5.92 -0.76 11.16
N LEU A 40 6.60 -0.39 12.26
CA LEU A 40 6.15 -0.63 13.63
C LEU A 40 6.10 0.69 14.42
N PRO A 41 5.29 1.69 14.02
CA PRO A 41 5.13 2.92 14.78
C PRO A 41 4.51 2.65 16.15
N TYR A 42 4.99 3.35 17.18
CA TYR A 42 4.43 3.27 18.53
C TYR A 42 2.93 3.59 18.52
N THR A 43 2.13 2.69 19.07
CA THR A 43 0.68 2.84 19.11
C THR A 43 0.19 2.31 20.46
N PRO A 44 -0.08 3.18 21.45
CA PRO A 44 -0.45 2.79 22.80
C PRO A 44 -1.56 1.73 22.82
N GLY A 45 -1.33 0.62 23.54
CA GLY A 45 -2.31 -0.48 23.66
C GLY A 45 -2.47 -1.36 22.40
N VAL A 46 -1.69 -1.10 21.35
CA VAL A 46 -1.58 -1.96 20.16
C VAL A 46 -0.16 -2.51 20.05
N LEU A 47 0.82 -1.60 20.10
CA LEU A 47 2.24 -1.86 20.03
C LEU A 47 2.96 -0.85 20.94
N ASP A 48 3.40 -1.34 22.10
CA ASP A 48 4.11 -0.51 23.07
C ASP A 48 5.64 -0.66 22.96
N ASP A 49 6.11 -1.80 22.45
CA ASP A 49 7.54 -2.15 22.43
C ASP A 49 7.92 -2.98 21.20
N VAL A 50 9.10 -2.74 20.65
CA VAL A 50 9.75 -3.63 19.68
C VAL A 50 11.13 -4.03 20.20
N ILE A 51 11.38 -5.31 20.34
CA ILE A 51 12.57 -5.83 21.04
C ILE A 51 13.46 -6.59 20.06
N PHE A 52 14.72 -6.19 20.03
CA PHE A 52 15.80 -6.80 19.27
C PHE A 52 16.78 -7.47 20.24
N GLY A 53 16.90 -8.80 20.17
CA GLY A 53 17.94 -9.52 20.89
C GLY A 53 19.29 -9.39 20.17
N THR A 54 20.40 -9.22 20.89
CA THR A 54 21.75 -9.22 20.31
C THR A 54 22.67 -10.18 21.06
N SER A 55 23.42 -11.01 20.34
CA SER A 55 24.35 -11.98 20.94
C SER A 55 25.76 -11.42 21.20
N ASN A 56 26.08 -10.25 20.63
CA ASN A 56 27.36 -9.57 20.71
C ASN A 56 27.17 -8.07 21.03
N ASP A 57 28.27 -7.36 21.30
CA ASP A 57 28.33 -5.89 21.33
C ASP A 57 28.21 -5.33 19.89
N ILE A 58 27.05 -5.55 19.27
CA ILE A 58 26.68 -4.96 17.99
C ILE A 58 25.87 -3.69 18.25
N SER A 59 26.21 -2.63 17.51
CA SER A 59 25.53 -1.34 17.58
C SER A 59 24.85 -1.03 16.25
N MET A 60 23.83 -0.19 16.29
CA MET A 60 23.16 0.27 15.08
C MET A 60 24.10 1.12 14.24
N ALA A 61 24.08 0.89 12.92
CA ALA A 61 24.86 1.67 11.97
C ALA A 61 24.01 2.84 11.41
N ARG A 62 24.55 3.50 10.39
CA ARG A 62 23.80 4.51 9.63
C ARG A 62 22.69 3.82 8.83
N ARG A 63 21.54 4.49 8.72
CA ARG A 63 20.46 4.08 7.82
C ARG A 63 20.94 3.99 6.37
N PRO A 64 20.65 2.90 5.64
CA PRO A 64 20.92 2.83 4.21
C PRO A 64 20.20 3.94 3.44
N ASP A 65 20.85 4.52 2.43
CA ASP A 65 20.30 5.68 1.68
C ASP A 65 19.08 5.29 0.81
N HIS A 66 18.89 4.01 0.51
CA HIS A 66 17.73 3.47 -0.20
C HIS A 66 16.52 3.19 0.72
N MET A 67 16.65 3.43 2.04
CA MET A 67 15.57 3.27 3.03
C MET A 67 15.12 4.60 3.63
N CYS A 68 13.83 4.70 3.91
CA CYS A 68 13.16 5.87 4.44
C CYS A 68 13.34 6.04 5.96
N ALA A 69 13.10 7.25 6.45
CA ALA A 69 13.00 7.51 7.88
C ALA A 69 11.63 7.06 8.43
N SER A 70 11.55 6.85 9.75
CA SER A 70 10.27 6.96 10.43
C SER A 70 9.86 8.43 10.53
N ARG A 71 8.56 8.70 10.44
CA ARG A 71 8.00 10.03 10.73
C ARG A 71 7.61 10.19 12.19
N GLN A 72 7.67 9.10 12.96
CA GLN A 72 7.37 9.07 14.39
C GLN A 72 8.65 8.84 15.20
N PRO A 73 8.72 9.32 16.46
CA PRO A 73 9.77 8.89 17.39
C PRO A 73 9.77 7.36 17.55
N VAL A 74 10.95 6.78 17.73
CA VAL A 74 11.13 5.31 17.89
C VAL A 74 11.71 4.86 19.24
N PRO A 75 11.46 5.54 20.38
CA PRO A 75 12.04 5.14 21.67
C PRO A 75 11.54 3.77 22.16
N HIS A 76 10.45 3.27 21.60
CA HIS A 76 9.88 1.95 21.90
C HIS A 76 10.66 0.80 21.25
N ILE A 77 11.60 1.09 20.33
CA ILE A 77 12.45 0.08 19.72
C ILE A 77 13.72 -0.07 20.56
N ARG A 78 13.91 -1.24 21.17
CA ARG A 78 14.93 -1.50 22.18
C ARG A 78 15.84 -2.66 21.80
N LEU A 79 17.12 -2.50 22.08
CA LEU A 79 18.12 -3.57 21.98
C LEU A 79 18.31 -4.18 23.37
N VAL A 80 18.29 -5.50 23.44
CA VAL A 80 18.52 -6.26 24.68
C VAL A 80 19.54 -7.37 24.41
N SER A 81 20.39 -7.68 25.39
CA SER A 81 21.31 -8.81 25.28
C SER A 81 20.54 -10.13 25.20
N ALA A 82 21.08 -11.11 24.45
CA ALA A 82 20.48 -12.43 24.18
C ALA A 82 20.40 -13.40 25.40
N GLY A 83 20.22 -12.86 26.61
CA GLY A 83 20.08 -13.63 27.85
C GLY A 83 18.64 -13.67 28.39
N ASN A 84 18.50 -13.69 29.71
CA ASN A 84 17.22 -13.85 30.40
C ASN A 84 16.19 -12.77 30.01
N ALA A 85 16.60 -11.51 29.85
CA ALA A 85 15.70 -10.43 29.47
C ALA A 85 15.07 -10.65 28.08
N TYR A 86 15.85 -11.17 27.12
CA TYR A 86 15.34 -11.51 25.79
C TYR A 86 14.42 -12.73 25.83
N ALA A 87 14.75 -13.76 26.61
CA ALA A 87 13.88 -14.92 26.80
C ALA A 87 12.54 -14.55 27.47
N GLU A 88 12.57 -13.66 28.47
CA GLU A 88 11.36 -13.11 29.10
C GLU A 88 10.54 -12.32 28.06
N ALA A 89 11.19 -11.50 27.24
CA ALA A 89 10.54 -10.77 26.16
C ALA A 89 9.81 -11.69 25.18
N LEU A 90 10.48 -12.75 24.71
CA LEU A 90 9.88 -13.76 23.83
C LEU A 90 8.67 -14.43 24.47
N SER A 91 8.74 -14.79 25.75
CA SER A 91 7.64 -15.48 26.45
C SER A 91 6.37 -14.65 26.61
N ARG A 92 6.50 -13.32 26.54
CA ARG A 92 5.40 -12.34 26.67
C ARG A 92 5.07 -11.64 25.36
N ALA A 93 5.75 -11.99 24.27
CA ALA A 93 5.57 -11.35 22.98
C ALA A 93 4.12 -11.51 22.51
N LYS A 94 3.55 -10.41 22.03
CA LYS A 94 2.28 -10.43 21.31
C LYS A 94 2.45 -11.03 19.91
N LEU A 95 3.63 -10.86 19.34
CA LEU A 95 4.01 -11.34 18.02
C LEU A 95 5.52 -11.54 17.96
N VAL A 96 5.94 -12.66 17.39
CA VAL A 96 7.36 -12.93 17.07
C VAL A 96 7.59 -12.75 15.57
N LEU A 97 8.61 -11.98 15.20
CA LEU A 97 9.05 -11.78 13.83
C LEU A 97 10.29 -12.61 13.57
N VAL A 98 10.18 -13.59 12.67
CA VAL A 98 11.29 -14.44 12.26
C VAL A 98 12.00 -13.79 11.09
N TRP A 99 13.23 -13.30 11.31
CA TRP A 99 13.94 -12.50 10.30
C TRP A 99 14.98 -13.29 9.50
N THR A 100 15.25 -14.53 9.90
CA THR A 100 16.08 -15.47 9.15
C THR A 100 15.52 -16.88 9.29
N ARG A 101 15.98 -17.80 8.46
CA ARG A 101 15.56 -19.20 8.49
C ARG A 101 15.92 -19.84 9.83
N VAL A 102 14.92 -20.42 10.48
CA VAL A 102 15.09 -21.17 11.74
C VAL A 102 14.52 -22.58 11.61
N PRO A 103 15.01 -23.56 12.38
CA PRO A 103 14.45 -24.90 12.40
C PRO A 103 12.98 -24.91 12.86
N ASP A 104 12.18 -25.84 12.34
CA ASP A 104 10.77 -25.99 12.74
C ASP A 104 10.60 -26.25 14.24
N SER A 105 11.54 -26.97 14.86
CA SER A 105 11.55 -27.21 16.31
C SER A 105 11.64 -25.92 17.12
N ALA A 106 12.29 -24.87 16.61
CA ALA A 106 12.31 -23.56 17.27
C ALA A 106 10.95 -22.86 17.14
N LEU A 107 10.26 -23.02 16.00
CA LEU A 107 8.94 -22.45 15.77
C LEU A 107 7.85 -23.16 16.61
N GLU A 108 8.01 -24.46 16.88
CA GLU A 108 7.09 -25.24 17.73
C GLU A 108 6.97 -24.66 19.14
N ILE A 109 8.04 -24.07 19.69
CA ILE A 109 8.01 -23.43 21.01
C ILE A 109 6.96 -22.31 21.02
N PHE A 110 6.96 -21.45 20.01
CA PHE A 110 5.99 -20.35 19.90
C PHE A 110 4.58 -20.86 19.61
N ARG A 111 4.44 -21.89 18.77
CA ARG A 111 3.14 -22.54 18.50
C ARG A 111 2.53 -23.12 19.78
N ASN A 112 3.31 -23.82 20.59
CA ASN A 112 2.88 -24.39 21.86
C ASN A 112 2.51 -23.31 22.88
N ALA A 113 3.25 -22.19 22.87
CA ALA A 113 2.93 -21.01 23.69
C ALA A 113 1.76 -20.16 23.13
N LYS A 114 1.19 -20.53 21.98
CA LYS A 114 0.15 -19.78 21.26
C LYS A 114 0.57 -18.34 20.92
N ILE A 115 1.86 -18.12 20.72
CA ILE A 115 2.42 -16.84 20.29
C ILE A 115 2.42 -16.82 18.76
N PRO A 116 1.73 -15.87 18.11
CA PRO A 116 1.77 -15.74 16.66
C PRO A 116 3.19 -15.49 16.16
N VAL A 117 3.52 -16.10 15.01
CA VAL A 117 4.81 -15.94 14.35
C VAL A 117 4.58 -15.45 12.93
N VAL A 118 5.36 -14.45 12.50
CA VAL A 118 5.36 -13.95 11.12
C VAL A 118 6.79 -14.00 10.58
N ASN A 119 6.97 -14.67 9.45
CA ASN A 119 8.25 -14.67 8.73
C ASN A 119 8.44 -13.33 8.01
N VAL A 120 9.56 -12.66 8.25
CA VAL A 120 9.96 -11.39 7.64
C VAL A 120 11.38 -11.46 7.07
N THR A 121 11.85 -12.67 6.80
CA THR A 121 13.15 -12.97 6.19
C THR A 121 13.21 -12.34 4.80
N THR A 122 14.26 -11.56 4.53
CA THR A 122 14.35 -10.75 3.31
C THR A 122 14.98 -11.48 2.13
N ASP A 123 15.66 -12.61 2.36
CA ASP A 123 16.34 -13.42 1.34
C ASP A 123 15.63 -14.76 1.07
N ASP A 124 14.42 -14.93 1.61
CA ASP A 124 13.60 -16.14 1.45
C ASP A 124 12.49 -15.92 0.41
N VAL A 125 12.62 -16.54 -0.76
CA VAL A 125 11.64 -16.45 -1.86
C VAL A 125 10.29 -17.06 -1.51
N ASP A 126 10.18 -17.92 -0.49
CA ASP A 126 8.87 -18.41 -0.05
C ASP A 126 8.13 -17.37 0.82
N THR A 127 8.83 -16.29 1.19
CA THR A 127 8.34 -15.23 2.05
C THR A 127 8.05 -13.95 1.27
N ALA A 128 6.79 -13.53 1.27
CA ALA A 128 6.40 -12.18 0.83
C ALA A 128 6.61 -11.16 1.97
N GLU A 129 7.85 -10.92 2.36
CA GLU A 129 8.22 -10.14 3.55
C GLU A 129 7.69 -8.71 3.47
N TYR A 130 7.70 -8.11 2.28
CA TYR A 130 7.12 -6.80 2.02
C TYR A 130 5.64 -6.73 2.41
N GLY A 131 4.87 -7.76 2.08
CA GLY A 131 3.46 -7.87 2.43
C GLY A 131 3.28 -8.13 3.93
N ASN A 132 4.16 -8.95 4.51
CA ASN A 132 4.16 -9.28 5.93
C ASN A 132 4.44 -8.05 6.79
N TYR A 133 5.45 -7.25 6.43
CA TYR A 133 5.77 -5.99 7.09
C TYR A 133 4.62 -4.99 7.02
N CYS A 134 4.07 -4.75 5.83
CA CYS A 134 3.01 -3.76 5.63
C CYS A 134 1.74 -4.07 6.44
N ARG A 135 1.44 -5.35 6.71
CA ARG A 135 0.24 -5.77 7.47
C ARG A 135 0.46 -5.94 8.97
N LEU A 136 1.67 -5.69 9.49
CA LEU A 136 1.98 -5.93 10.92
C LEU A 136 1.05 -5.13 11.83
N MET A 137 0.91 -3.84 11.58
CA MET A 137 0.05 -3.00 12.42
C MET A 137 -1.40 -3.49 12.38
N TRP A 138 -1.94 -3.86 11.21
CA TRP A 138 -3.29 -4.43 11.10
C TRP A 138 -3.45 -5.74 11.87
N THR A 139 -2.45 -6.62 11.81
CA THR A 139 -2.41 -7.88 12.56
C THR A 139 -2.40 -7.64 14.07
N LEU A 140 -1.65 -6.64 14.54
CA LEU A 140 -1.53 -6.29 15.95
C LEU A 140 -2.79 -5.63 16.53
N HIS A 141 -3.64 -5.02 15.70
CA HIS A 141 -4.94 -4.53 16.17
C HIS A 141 -5.82 -5.72 16.60
N SER A 142 -6.63 -5.53 17.63
CA SER A 142 -7.71 -6.46 17.97
C SER A 142 -8.81 -6.44 16.89
N ALA A 143 -9.71 -7.42 16.93
CA ALA A 143 -10.87 -7.45 16.03
C ALA A 143 -11.73 -6.17 16.16
N ASP A 144 -11.98 -5.71 17.39
CA ASP A 144 -12.76 -4.49 17.64
C ASP A 144 -12.07 -3.24 17.12
N GLN A 145 -10.76 -3.12 17.32
CA GLN A 145 -9.98 -2.00 16.77
C GLN A 145 -10.00 -2.00 15.23
N ARG A 146 -9.84 -3.16 14.58
CA ARG A 146 -9.97 -3.27 13.12
C ARG A 146 -11.37 -2.89 12.64
N ASN A 147 -12.41 -3.41 13.28
CA ASN A 147 -13.80 -3.09 12.95
C ASN A 147 -14.09 -1.60 13.12
N ALA A 148 -13.55 -0.96 14.15
CA ALA A 148 -13.67 0.47 14.37
C ALA A 148 -13.02 1.29 13.23
N GLU A 149 -11.84 0.89 12.74
CA GLU A 149 -11.20 1.54 11.59
C GLU A 149 -11.99 1.33 10.30
N LEU A 150 -12.55 0.13 10.06
CA LEU A 150 -13.42 -0.12 8.89
C LEU A 150 -14.72 0.69 8.95
N HIS A 151 -15.32 0.83 10.13
CA HIS A 151 -16.49 1.68 10.33
C HIS A 151 -16.16 3.16 10.06
N LYS A 152 -14.99 3.65 10.49
CA LYS A 152 -14.52 5.01 10.15
C LYS A 152 -14.35 5.15 8.63
N GLY A 153 -13.71 4.17 7.97
CA GLY A 153 -13.55 4.14 6.52
C GLY A 153 -14.90 4.21 5.79
N ARG A 154 -15.87 3.38 6.17
CA ARG A 154 -17.22 3.39 5.59
C ARG A 154 -17.94 4.73 5.78
N ARG A 155 -17.81 5.33 6.97
CA ARG A 155 -18.40 6.66 7.23
C ARG A 155 -17.80 7.73 6.33
N ARG A 156 -16.47 7.75 6.18
CA ARG A 156 -15.78 8.69 5.28
C ARG A 156 -16.19 8.47 3.83
N PHE A 157 -16.29 7.23 3.37
CA PHE A 157 -16.76 6.94 2.01
C PHE A 157 -18.19 7.42 1.76
N ARG A 158 -19.09 7.27 2.74
CA ARG A 158 -20.46 7.82 2.64
C ARG A 158 -20.48 9.33 2.61
N GLU A 159 -19.63 9.98 3.40
CA GLU A 159 -19.52 11.43 3.40
C GLU A 159 -18.97 11.95 2.07
N PHE A 160 -17.90 11.33 1.58
CA PHE A 160 -17.37 11.55 0.25
C PHE A 160 -18.44 11.37 -0.84
N GLY A 161 -19.24 10.31 -0.77
CA GLY A 161 -20.33 10.08 -1.73
C GLY A 161 -21.40 11.19 -1.75
N LYS A 162 -21.67 11.84 -0.60
CA LYS A 162 -22.55 13.02 -0.57
C LYS A 162 -21.90 14.20 -1.30
N GLN A 163 -20.62 14.45 -1.06
CA GLN A 163 -19.89 15.53 -1.75
C GLN A 163 -19.88 15.32 -3.27
N VAL A 164 -19.63 14.08 -3.73
CA VAL A 164 -19.73 13.71 -5.14
C VAL A 164 -21.13 13.98 -5.70
N SER A 165 -22.17 13.66 -4.92
CA SER A 165 -23.57 13.91 -5.33
C SER A 165 -23.90 15.40 -5.42
N GLU A 166 -23.41 16.23 -4.50
CA GLU A 166 -23.63 17.68 -4.46
C GLU A 166 -22.98 18.40 -5.65
N LYS A 167 -21.88 17.86 -6.19
CA LYS A 167 -21.19 18.41 -7.36
C LYS A 167 -21.92 18.15 -8.69
N ASN A 168 -22.96 17.31 -8.71
CA ASN A 168 -23.78 17.01 -9.90
C ASN A 168 -22.96 16.58 -11.14
N TYR A 169 -21.90 15.81 -10.94
CA TYR A 169 -21.10 15.27 -12.02
C TYR A 169 -21.93 14.43 -13.00
N LYS A 170 -21.67 14.57 -14.29
CA LYS A 170 -22.38 13.87 -15.37
C LYS A 170 -21.83 12.46 -15.62
N SER A 171 -20.56 12.24 -15.29
CA SER A 171 -19.83 10.99 -15.51
C SER A 171 -18.67 10.86 -14.53
N ALA A 172 -17.99 9.71 -14.56
CA ALA A 172 -16.72 9.51 -13.89
C ALA A 172 -15.57 9.43 -14.91
N CYS A 173 -14.36 9.84 -14.51
CA CYS A 173 -13.13 9.61 -15.26
C CYS A 173 -12.06 9.03 -14.33
N VAL A 174 -11.48 7.90 -14.75
CA VAL A 174 -10.41 7.21 -14.02
C VAL A 174 -9.10 7.33 -14.80
N PHE A 175 -8.02 7.65 -14.08
CA PHE A 175 -6.71 7.94 -14.67
C PHE A 175 -5.65 6.95 -14.19
N GLY A 176 -5.22 6.04 -15.06
CA GLY A 176 -4.02 5.24 -14.86
C GLY A 176 -2.75 6.05 -15.14
N THR A 177 -1.58 5.43 -14.98
CA THR A 177 -0.27 6.10 -15.12
C THR A 177 0.46 5.74 -16.42
N GLY A 178 -0.22 5.08 -17.35
CA GLY A 178 0.32 4.73 -18.67
C GLY A 178 0.56 5.95 -19.57
N PRO A 179 1.33 5.80 -20.67
CA PRO A 179 1.76 6.91 -21.52
C PRO A 179 0.64 7.81 -22.03
N SER A 180 -0.55 7.27 -22.30
CA SER A 180 -1.67 8.06 -22.80
C SER A 180 -2.19 9.14 -21.84
N ILE A 181 -1.85 9.10 -20.54
CA ILE A 181 -2.21 10.18 -19.60
C ILE A 181 -1.67 11.55 -20.03
N ASP A 182 -0.58 11.59 -20.81
CA ASP A 182 0.00 12.84 -21.33
C ASP A 182 -0.97 13.60 -22.25
N THR A 183 -2.00 12.92 -22.76
CA THR A 183 -3.07 13.52 -23.57
C THR A 183 -4.20 14.12 -22.73
N ALA A 184 -4.14 14.06 -21.39
CA ALA A 184 -5.19 14.58 -20.51
C ALA A 184 -5.54 16.05 -20.77
N PHE A 185 -4.55 16.86 -21.15
CA PHE A 185 -4.73 18.29 -21.46
C PHE A 185 -5.60 18.55 -22.70
N ASN A 186 -5.90 17.52 -23.51
CA ASN A 186 -6.80 17.63 -24.66
C ASN A 186 -8.28 17.53 -24.27
N PHE A 187 -8.60 17.25 -23.00
CA PHE A 187 -9.94 17.02 -22.51
C PHE A 187 -10.27 17.94 -21.34
N ASP A 188 -11.56 18.23 -21.17
CA ASP A 188 -12.12 18.91 -20.01
C ASP A 188 -12.76 17.86 -19.07
N PHE A 189 -12.39 17.90 -17.80
CA PHE A 189 -12.89 16.97 -16.78
C PHE A 189 -13.76 17.66 -15.72
N SER A 190 -14.11 18.93 -15.89
CA SER A 190 -14.83 19.73 -14.89
C SER A 190 -16.22 19.18 -14.54
N SER A 191 -16.87 18.48 -15.48
CA SER A 191 -18.15 17.79 -15.28
C SER A 191 -18.01 16.31 -14.87
N CYS A 192 -16.79 15.84 -14.56
CA CYS A 192 -16.52 14.46 -14.15
C CYS A 192 -16.16 14.35 -12.67
N PHE A 193 -16.62 13.27 -12.03
CA PHE A 193 -15.95 12.73 -10.85
C PHE A 193 -14.58 12.20 -11.30
N THR A 194 -13.48 12.68 -10.72
CA THR A 194 -12.13 12.32 -11.15
C THR A 194 -11.39 11.45 -10.14
N HIS A 195 -10.85 10.32 -10.60
CA HIS A 195 -10.13 9.36 -9.75
C HIS A 195 -8.78 8.98 -10.36
N VAL A 196 -7.69 9.40 -9.72
CA VAL A 196 -6.32 9.13 -10.19
C VAL A 196 -5.66 7.95 -9.49
N CYS A 197 -4.79 7.25 -10.23
CA CYS A 197 -3.98 6.16 -9.74
C CYS A 197 -2.65 6.67 -9.19
N ASN A 198 -2.25 6.11 -8.05
CA ASN A 198 -0.96 6.22 -7.38
C ASN A 198 -0.02 7.36 -7.82
N SER A 199 0.99 7.07 -8.65
CA SER A 199 2.12 7.96 -8.92
C SER A 199 1.78 9.18 -9.77
N THR A 200 0.52 9.33 -10.23
CA THR A 200 0.02 10.60 -10.78
C THR A 200 0.23 11.76 -9.81
N VAL A 201 0.27 11.52 -8.49
CA VAL A 201 0.54 12.55 -7.46
C VAL A 201 1.92 13.22 -7.59
N GLN A 202 2.84 12.66 -8.37
CA GLN A 202 4.13 13.28 -8.70
C GLN A 202 3.96 14.55 -9.55
N SER A 203 2.96 14.57 -10.45
CA SER A 203 2.81 15.63 -11.44
C SER A 203 1.81 16.68 -10.97
N GLN A 204 2.33 17.80 -10.46
CA GLN A 204 1.49 18.93 -10.05
C GLN A 204 0.68 19.52 -11.22
N GLU A 205 1.22 19.46 -12.43
CA GLU A 205 0.54 19.94 -13.64
C GLU A 205 -0.67 19.05 -13.98
N LEU A 206 -0.51 17.73 -13.99
CA LEU A 206 -1.63 16.80 -14.20
C LEU A 206 -2.67 16.92 -13.09
N LEU A 207 -2.23 17.02 -11.83
CA LEU A 207 -3.15 17.19 -10.70
C LEU A 207 -3.92 18.51 -10.79
N GLY A 208 -3.29 19.60 -11.22
CA GLY A 208 -3.95 20.89 -11.42
C GLY A 208 -4.98 20.86 -12.54
N HIS A 209 -4.72 20.12 -13.62
CA HIS A 209 -5.66 19.97 -14.75
C HIS A 209 -6.80 19.00 -14.45
N ILE A 210 -6.49 17.82 -13.89
CA ILE A 210 -7.49 16.78 -13.57
C ILE A 210 -8.34 17.17 -12.36
N ASN A 211 -7.76 17.91 -11.41
CA ASN A 211 -8.34 18.23 -10.10
C ASN A 211 -9.00 17.02 -9.39
N PRO A 212 -8.23 15.97 -9.02
CA PRO A 212 -8.77 14.71 -8.50
C PRO A 212 -9.65 14.84 -7.26
N ASP A 213 -10.83 14.23 -7.29
CA ASP A 213 -11.68 14.00 -6.10
C ASP A 213 -11.17 12.86 -5.23
N LEU A 214 -10.54 11.86 -5.87
CA LEU A 214 -10.07 10.64 -5.20
C LEU A 214 -8.71 10.21 -5.75
N VAL A 215 -7.83 9.80 -4.85
CA VAL A 215 -6.55 9.16 -5.16
C VAL A 215 -6.58 7.73 -4.63
N SER A 216 -6.11 6.75 -5.42
CA SER A 216 -5.98 5.37 -4.94
C SER A 216 -4.60 4.78 -5.19
N ALA A 217 -4.12 4.03 -4.20
CA ALA A 217 -2.89 3.25 -4.30
C ALA A 217 -2.98 1.99 -3.43
N GLY A 218 -2.39 0.88 -3.88
CA GLY A 218 -2.55 -0.43 -3.23
C GLY A 218 -1.32 -1.33 -3.22
N ASP A 219 -0.28 -1.01 -3.98
CA ASP A 219 0.97 -1.77 -3.96
C ASP A 219 1.74 -1.58 -2.63
N VAL A 220 2.10 -2.69 -2.00
CA VAL A 220 2.76 -2.74 -0.70
C VAL A 220 4.22 -2.30 -0.75
N VAL A 221 4.92 -2.52 -1.86
CA VAL A 221 6.31 -2.11 -2.05
C VAL A 221 6.37 -0.64 -2.44
N SER A 222 5.62 -0.23 -3.45
CA SER A 222 5.70 1.12 -4.03
C SER A 222 5.05 2.21 -3.18
N HIS A 223 4.05 1.89 -2.34
CA HIS A 223 3.30 2.92 -1.61
C HIS A 223 3.46 2.83 -0.09
N PHE A 224 3.52 1.61 0.44
CA PHE A 224 3.59 1.35 1.89
C PHE A 224 4.98 0.88 2.33
N GLY A 225 5.90 0.68 1.39
CA GLY A 225 7.23 0.12 1.63
C GLY A 225 8.20 1.07 2.31
N VAL A 226 9.37 0.55 2.68
CA VAL A 226 10.45 1.32 3.34
C VAL A 226 11.40 2.00 2.35
N SER A 227 11.24 1.79 1.05
CA SER A 227 12.16 2.33 0.05
C SER A 227 12.07 3.85 -0.10
N SER A 228 13.13 4.46 -0.64
CA SER A 228 13.14 5.88 -1.01
C SER A 228 12.09 6.21 -2.10
N TYR A 229 11.80 5.28 -3.01
CA TYR A 229 10.65 5.38 -3.92
C TYR A 229 9.36 5.59 -3.14
N ALA A 230 9.08 4.70 -2.18
CA ALA A 230 7.82 4.72 -1.47
C ALA A 230 7.72 5.94 -0.54
N GLU A 231 8.85 6.39 0.02
CA GLU A 231 8.93 7.67 0.74
C GLU A 231 8.57 8.85 -0.16
N ARG A 232 9.14 8.92 -1.37
CA ARG A 232 8.86 10.00 -2.31
C ARG A 232 7.39 10.04 -2.71
N PHE A 233 6.81 8.89 -3.07
CA PHE A 233 5.38 8.75 -3.33
C PHE A 233 4.54 9.31 -2.18
N ARG A 234 4.82 8.89 -0.94
CA ARG A 234 4.04 9.35 0.22
C ARG A 234 4.22 10.84 0.51
N ASN A 235 5.39 11.41 0.23
CA ASN A 235 5.64 12.84 0.38
C ASN A 235 4.84 13.67 -0.61
N ASP A 236 4.78 13.23 -1.86
CA ASP A 236 4.02 13.92 -2.92
C ASP A 236 2.52 13.76 -2.68
N LEU A 237 2.06 12.55 -2.31
CA LEU A 237 0.69 12.31 -1.85
C LEU A 237 0.35 13.24 -0.67
N PHE A 238 1.18 13.28 0.37
CA PHE A 238 0.93 14.14 1.53
C PHE A 238 0.85 15.62 1.18
N SER A 239 1.70 16.07 0.25
CA SER A 239 1.72 17.46 -0.20
C SER A 239 0.43 17.80 -0.96
N TYR A 240 0.03 16.96 -1.91
CA TYR A 240 -1.21 17.14 -2.68
C TYR A 240 -2.46 17.10 -1.79
N MET A 241 -2.55 16.11 -0.91
CA MET A 241 -3.72 15.93 -0.04
C MET A 241 -3.90 17.09 0.95
N ARG A 242 -2.81 17.72 1.40
CA ARG A 242 -2.89 18.90 2.29
C ARG A 242 -3.43 20.16 1.61
N SER A 243 -3.34 20.24 0.29
CA SER A 243 -3.77 21.39 -0.49
C SER A 243 -5.03 21.12 -1.33
N SER A 244 -5.62 19.94 -1.19
CA SER A 244 -6.82 19.53 -1.93
C SER A 244 -7.90 19.00 -0.98
N GLU A 245 -9.13 18.93 -1.49
CA GLU A 245 -10.26 18.28 -0.81
C GLU A 245 -10.34 16.79 -1.12
N ALA A 246 -9.35 16.24 -1.85
CA ALA A 246 -9.34 14.87 -2.28
C ALA A 246 -9.33 13.91 -1.08
N TYR A 247 -9.88 12.71 -1.31
CA TYR A 247 -9.70 11.57 -0.42
C TYR A 247 -8.65 10.60 -0.95
N PHE A 248 -8.05 9.81 -0.04
CA PHE A 248 -7.15 8.72 -0.39
C PHE A 248 -7.80 7.39 -0.01
N LEU A 249 -8.13 6.58 -1.01
CA LEU A 249 -8.70 5.24 -0.81
C LEU A 249 -7.62 4.16 -0.97
N THR A 250 -7.54 3.27 0.02
CA THR A 250 -6.66 2.11 -0.03
C THR A 250 -7.21 0.91 0.77
N THR A 251 -6.51 -0.22 0.71
CA THR A 251 -6.86 -1.42 1.46
C THR A 251 -6.52 -1.23 2.95
N ALA A 252 -7.42 -1.62 3.84
CA ALA A 252 -7.26 -1.44 5.28
C ALA A 252 -6.01 -2.15 5.85
N PRO A 253 -5.67 -3.39 5.44
CA PRO A 253 -4.51 -4.10 6.00
C PRO A 253 -3.18 -3.37 5.85
N PHE A 254 -3.01 -2.59 4.78
CA PHE A 254 -1.77 -1.85 4.50
C PHE A 254 -1.91 -0.35 4.80
N GLY A 255 -3.08 0.23 4.49
CA GLY A 255 -3.35 1.66 4.68
C GLY A 255 -3.33 2.13 6.13
N ILE A 256 -3.57 1.24 7.10
CA ILE A 256 -3.49 1.62 8.53
C ILE A 256 -2.08 2.12 8.90
N LEU A 257 -1.03 1.57 8.28
CA LEU A 257 0.35 2.02 8.49
C LEU A 257 0.51 3.49 8.07
N LEU A 258 -0.04 3.85 6.92
CA LEU A 258 0.00 5.22 6.43
C LEU A 258 -0.74 6.17 7.37
N ALA A 259 -1.93 5.78 7.85
CA ALA A 259 -2.72 6.59 8.79
C ALA A 259 -2.03 6.80 10.15
N LEU A 260 -1.16 5.89 10.57
CA LEU A 260 -0.34 6.01 11.78
C LEU A 260 0.90 6.89 11.56
N GLN A 261 1.57 6.73 10.41
CA GLN A 261 2.76 7.52 10.07
C GLN A 261 2.42 8.98 9.68
N TYR A 262 1.23 9.22 9.12
CA TYR A 262 0.74 10.52 8.67
C TYR A 262 -0.58 10.90 9.36
N PRO A 263 -0.56 11.17 10.68
CA PRO A 263 -1.79 11.43 11.44
C PRO A 263 -2.58 12.64 10.91
N LYS A 264 -1.91 13.62 10.28
CA LYS A 264 -2.56 14.79 9.67
C LYS A 264 -3.43 14.46 8.45
N LEU A 265 -3.23 13.33 7.78
CA LEU A 265 -4.07 12.89 6.67
C LEU A 265 -5.20 11.95 7.11
N ARG A 266 -5.25 11.57 8.40
CA ARG A 266 -6.10 10.46 8.86
C ARG A 266 -7.56 10.60 8.45
N ASP A 267 -8.08 11.81 8.38
CA ASP A 267 -9.47 12.08 8.04
C ASP A 267 -9.76 12.11 6.53
N GLN A 268 -8.73 12.20 5.70
CA GLN A 268 -8.82 12.03 4.25
C GLN A 268 -8.55 10.58 3.82
N ILE A 269 -8.11 9.70 4.72
CA ILE A 269 -7.84 8.28 4.41
C ILE A 269 -9.09 7.43 4.60
N ILE A 270 -9.51 6.79 3.51
CA ILE A 270 -10.59 5.80 3.46
C ILE A 270 -9.96 4.41 3.45
N LEU A 271 -10.17 3.66 4.54
CA LEU A 271 -9.71 2.28 4.68
C LEU A 271 -10.87 1.32 4.39
N CYS A 272 -10.68 0.43 3.41
CA CYS A 272 -11.64 -0.60 3.07
C CYS A 272 -10.98 -1.98 2.99
N ASN A 273 -11.63 -3.03 3.48
CA ASN A 273 -11.10 -4.38 3.33
C ASN A 273 -11.26 -4.88 1.89
N GLN A 274 -10.36 -5.74 1.46
CA GLN A 274 -10.61 -6.54 0.26
C GLN A 274 -11.55 -7.69 0.58
N GLY A 275 -12.46 -7.98 -0.35
CA GLY A 275 -13.40 -9.08 -0.32
C GLY A 275 -13.07 -10.15 -1.37
N PRO A 276 -14.09 -10.84 -1.91
CA PRO A 276 -13.92 -11.87 -2.93
C PRO A 276 -13.21 -11.38 -4.20
N ALA A 277 -12.70 -12.32 -4.99
CA ALA A 277 -12.12 -12.07 -6.31
C ALA A 277 -13.22 -11.86 -7.39
N LEU A 278 -14.13 -10.92 -7.12
CA LEU A 278 -15.24 -10.53 -7.99
C LEU A 278 -15.34 -9.00 -8.02
N PRO A 279 -15.77 -8.39 -9.14
CA PRO A 279 -16.04 -6.96 -9.19
C PRO A 279 -17.14 -6.54 -8.21
N ASN A 280 -17.04 -5.31 -7.70
CA ASN A 280 -18.07 -4.65 -6.90
C ASN A 280 -18.46 -3.35 -7.59
N PHE A 281 -19.75 -3.11 -7.80
CA PHE A 281 -20.29 -1.92 -8.48
C PHE A 281 -21.17 -1.05 -7.56
N ALA A 282 -21.26 -1.37 -6.27
CA ALA A 282 -22.12 -0.70 -5.31
C ALA A 282 -21.46 -0.65 -3.92
N LEU A 283 -20.30 0.04 -3.83
CA LEU A 283 -19.51 0.13 -2.59
C LEU A 283 -20.26 0.81 -1.43
N ASP A 284 -21.26 1.63 -1.73
CA ASP A 284 -22.13 2.29 -0.77
C ASP A 284 -23.04 1.28 -0.02
N GLN A 285 -23.47 0.24 -0.74
CA GLN A 285 -24.29 -0.87 -0.24
C GLN A 285 -23.40 -1.96 0.37
N GLU A 286 -22.41 -2.43 -0.41
CA GLU A 286 -21.50 -3.50 -0.06
C GLU A 286 -20.07 -2.99 0.18
N TRP A 287 -19.69 -2.84 1.44
CA TRP A 287 -18.43 -2.20 1.82
C TRP A 287 -17.21 -3.15 1.78
N TRP A 288 -16.74 -3.47 0.57
CA TRP A 288 -15.51 -4.23 0.33
C TRP A 288 -14.92 -3.95 -1.05
N LEU A 289 -13.59 -3.87 -1.15
CA LEU A 289 -12.87 -3.74 -2.42
C LEU A 289 -12.66 -5.11 -3.07
N PRO A 290 -12.73 -5.24 -4.40
CA PRO A 290 -12.40 -6.48 -5.09
C PRO A 290 -11.00 -7.04 -4.78
N GLY A 291 -10.92 -8.36 -4.64
CA GLY A 291 -9.66 -9.13 -4.53
C GLY A 291 -9.00 -9.40 -5.88
N LEU A 292 -8.86 -8.38 -6.72
CA LEU A 292 -8.33 -8.46 -8.10
C LEU A 292 -6.86 -7.98 -8.18
N ASP A 293 -6.33 -7.79 -9.39
CA ASP A 293 -4.87 -7.72 -9.62
C ASP A 293 -4.31 -6.32 -9.90
N SER A 294 -5.13 -5.27 -9.92
CA SER A 294 -4.66 -3.89 -10.19
C SER A 294 -5.46 -2.83 -9.44
N VAL A 295 -4.86 -1.66 -9.20
CA VAL A 295 -5.58 -0.52 -8.61
C VAL A 295 -6.81 -0.13 -9.44
N LEU A 296 -6.72 -0.28 -10.77
CA LEU A 296 -7.83 -0.03 -11.70
C LEU A 296 -9.08 -0.82 -11.33
N ASN A 297 -8.98 -2.15 -11.18
CA ASN A 297 -10.14 -3.01 -10.91
C ASN A 297 -10.35 -3.35 -9.43
N ILE A 298 -9.40 -3.03 -8.54
CA ILE A 298 -9.58 -3.11 -7.08
C ILE A 298 -10.27 -1.85 -6.53
N MET A 299 -9.98 -0.67 -7.07
CA MET A 299 -10.42 0.60 -6.46
C MET A 299 -11.09 1.53 -7.47
N MET A 300 -10.47 1.79 -8.61
CA MET A 300 -10.93 2.87 -9.49
C MET A 300 -12.27 2.60 -10.16
N LEU A 301 -12.39 1.47 -10.87
CA LEU A 301 -13.63 1.09 -11.52
C LEU A 301 -14.76 0.80 -10.52
N PRO A 302 -14.52 0.09 -9.39
CA PRO A 302 -15.55 -0.09 -8.37
C PRO A 302 -16.12 1.22 -7.82
N VAL A 303 -15.26 2.20 -7.53
CA VAL A 303 -15.72 3.50 -7.00
C VAL A 303 -16.43 4.31 -8.07
N ALA A 304 -15.83 4.43 -9.26
CA ALA A 304 -16.45 5.14 -10.38
C ALA A 304 -17.83 4.56 -10.73
N ALA A 305 -17.96 3.23 -10.77
CA ALA A 305 -19.22 2.55 -11.03
C ALA A 305 -20.24 2.66 -9.89
N THR A 306 -19.81 2.94 -8.66
CA THR A 306 -20.72 3.20 -7.54
C THR A 306 -21.46 4.53 -7.74
N PHE A 307 -20.81 5.54 -8.32
CA PHE A 307 -21.37 6.89 -8.43
C PHE A 307 -21.94 7.23 -9.81
N HIS A 308 -21.44 6.61 -10.88
CA HIS A 308 -21.81 6.95 -12.25
C HIS A 308 -22.02 5.72 -13.12
N ASP A 309 -22.87 5.88 -14.14
CA ASP A 309 -23.11 4.84 -15.15
C ASP A 309 -22.16 4.95 -16.33
N THR A 310 -21.68 6.15 -16.67
CA THR A 310 -20.65 6.35 -17.71
C THR A 310 -19.30 6.66 -17.10
N ILE A 311 -18.30 5.87 -17.47
CA ILE A 311 -16.96 5.89 -16.89
C ILE A 311 -15.93 5.99 -18.03
N TYR A 312 -15.20 7.09 -18.06
CA TYR A 312 -14.09 7.32 -18.99
C TYR A 312 -12.77 6.80 -18.40
N LEU A 313 -11.91 6.23 -19.24
CA LEU A 313 -10.60 5.71 -18.86
C LEU A 313 -9.52 6.42 -19.66
N LEU A 314 -8.48 6.90 -18.99
CA LEU A 314 -7.28 7.48 -19.60
C LEU A 314 -6.02 7.00 -18.86
N GLY A 315 -4.87 6.86 -19.53
CA GLY A 315 -3.66 6.35 -18.89
C GLY A 315 -3.72 4.85 -18.53
N CYS A 316 -4.70 4.12 -19.06
CA CYS A 316 -4.92 2.69 -18.80
C CYS A 316 -4.32 1.81 -19.91
N ASP A 317 -3.13 2.16 -20.38
CA ASP A 317 -2.46 1.59 -21.57
C ASP A 317 -2.10 0.11 -21.39
N GLY A 318 -1.81 -0.32 -20.15
CA GLY A 318 -1.38 -1.69 -19.87
C GLY A 318 0.09 -1.96 -20.21
N LYS A 319 0.47 -3.25 -20.27
CA LYS A 319 1.84 -3.67 -20.59
C LYS A 319 2.09 -3.56 -22.10
N ASN A 320 3.13 -2.83 -22.50
CA ASN A 320 3.52 -2.72 -23.90
C ASN A 320 4.03 -4.08 -24.41
N PRO A 321 3.60 -4.56 -25.60
CA PRO A 321 4.11 -5.80 -26.18
C PRO A 321 5.61 -5.75 -26.50
N ASP A 322 6.18 -4.56 -26.69
CA ASP A 322 7.62 -4.35 -26.75
C ASP A 322 8.20 -4.23 -25.33
N PRO A 323 9.01 -5.21 -24.86
CA PRO A 323 9.58 -5.19 -23.52
C PRO A 323 10.47 -3.97 -23.25
N GLU A 324 11.15 -3.43 -24.26
CA GLU A 324 12.07 -2.30 -24.12
C GLU A 324 11.35 -0.97 -23.79
N LEU A 325 10.03 -0.92 -24.03
CA LEU A 325 9.18 0.22 -23.73
C LEU A 325 8.49 0.12 -22.37
N ASN A 326 8.76 -0.93 -21.59
CA ASN A 326 8.30 -1.06 -20.20
C ASN A 326 9.48 -0.80 -19.26
N GLU A 327 9.26 -0.05 -18.18
CA GLU A 327 10.31 0.18 -17.16
C GLU A 327 10.53 -1.05 -16.27
N ASP A 328 9.47 -1.83 -16.09
CA ASP A 328 9.38 -3.05 -15.29
C ASP A 328 8.20 -3.85 -15.90
N PHE A 329 7.15 -4.14 -15.12
CA PHE A 329 5.98 -4.85 -15.63
C PHE A 329 5.07 -3.98 -16.52
N TRP A 330 5.07 -2.65 -16.29
CA TRP A 330 4.19 -1.70 -16.97
C TRP A 330 5.00 -0.68 -17.78
N ALA A 331 4.37 -0.13 -18.81
CA ALA A 331 4.79 1.14 -19.39
C ALA A 331 4.11 2.26 -18.61
N HIS A 332 4.89 3.19 -18.06
CA HIS A 332 4.36 4.39 -17.44
C HIS A 332 4.81 5.64 -18.19
N SER A 333 4.03 6.72 -18.05
CA SER A 333 4.44 8.05 -18.48
C SER A 333 5.67 8.52 -17.70
N LYS A 334 6.56 9.26 -18.37
CA LYS A 334 7.68 9.96 -17.71
C LYS A 334 7.19 11.05 -16.75
N PHE A 335 5.97 11.56 -16.96
CA PHE A 335 5.36 12.57 -16.10
C PHE A 335 4.78 11.99 -14.80
N ALA A 336 4.40 10.72 -14.80
CA ALA A 336 3.59 10.12 -13.74
C ALA A 336 4.27 8.97 -13.00
N GLN A 337 5.61 8.90 -13.02
CA GLN A 337 6.36 7.81 -12.36
C GLN A 337 7.77 8.21 -11.91
N TYR A 338 8.22 7.63 -10.79
CA TYR A 338 9.52 7.88 -10.15
C TYR A 338 10.63 6.98 -10.73
N HIS A 339 10.93 7.13 -12.02
CA HIS A 339 11.87 6.28 -12.77
C HIS A 339 13.22 6.08 -12.05
N ASP A 340 13.82 7.15 -11.52
CA ASP A 340 15.16 7.10 -10.89
C ASP A 340 15.19 6.38 -9.52
N LEU A 341 14.03 5.98 -8.98
CA LEU A 341 13.93 5.39 -7.64
C LEU A 341 13.48 3.92 -7.65
N VAL A 342 13.12 3.35 -8.80
CA VAL A 342 12.58 1.98 -8.90
C VAL A 342 13.50 0.96 -8.23
N ASP A 343 14.81 1.05 -8.47
CA ASP A 343 15.84 0.18 -7.90
C ASP A 343 15.85 0.17 -6.36
N THR A 344 15.46 1.27 -5.71
CA THR A 344 15.39 1.32 -4.24
C THR A 344 14.34 0.38 -3.68
N GLY A 345 13.28 0.10 -4.44
CA GLY A 345 12.28 -0.92 -4.13
C GLY A 345 12.88 -2.31 -4.14
N HIS A 346 13.62 -2.66 -5.20
CA HIS A 346 14.28 -3.97 -5.34
C HIS A 346 15.35 -4.20 -4.27
N LEU A 347 16.15 -3.18 -3.95
CA LEU A 347 17.12 -3.23 -2.85
C LEU A 347 16.45 -3.47 -1.49
N CYS A 348 15.29 -2.85 -1.25
CA CYS A 348 14.53 -3.06 -0.02
C CYS A 348 13.79 -4.41 0.00
N HIS A 349 13.40 -4.96 -1.15
CA HIS A 349 12.48 -6.08 -1.23
C HIS A 349 12.90 -7.05 -2.34
N PRO A 350 14.02 -7.78 -2.17
CA PRO A 350 14.61 -8.56 -3.24
C PRO A 350 13.74 -9.76 -3.67
N THR A 351 12.86 -10.27 -2.80
CA THR A 351 11.89 -11.33 -3.15
C THR A 351 10.77 -10.81 -4.07
N PHE A 352 10.47 -9.50 -4.02
CA PHE A 352 9.33 -8.92 -4.73
C PHE A 352 9.44 -9.09 -6.22
N GLU A 353 10.63 -8.90 -6.78
CA GLU A 353 10.86 -9.03 -8.22
C GLU A 353 10.56 -10.45 -8.69
N ILE A 354 11.04 -11.46 -7.95
CA ILE A 354 10.77 -12.87 -8.25
C ILE A 354 9.26 -13.15 -8.20
N HIS A 355 8.57 -12.68 -7.16
CA HIS A 355 7.12 -12.84 -7.06
C HIS A 355 6.35 -12.13 -8.18
N ARG A 356 6.80 -10.95 -8.59
CA ARG A 356 6.16 -10.15 -9.63
C ARG A 356 6.27 -10.85 -10.98
N GLN A 357 7.41 -11.47 -11.28
CA GLN A 357 7.60 -12.26 -12.50
C GLN A 357 6.71 -13.51 -12.57
N VAL A 358 6.35 -14.10 -11.42
CA VAL A 358 5.45 -15.26 -11.34
C VAL A 358 3.96 -14.88 -11.47
N ARG A 359 3.59 -13.61 -11.21
CA ARG A 359 2.19 -13.17 -11.36
C ARG A 359 1.74 -13.24 -12.81
N THR A 360 0.56 -13.81 -13.04
CA THR A 360 0.06 -14.05 -14.39
C THR A 360 -0.62 -12.81 -14.97
N TRP A 361 0.01 -12.21 -15.98
CA TRP A 361 -0.58 -11.18 -16.84
C TRP A 361 -1.99 -11.56 -17.34
N ALA A 362 -2.20 -12.84 -17.64
CA ALA A 362 -3.50 -13.39 -18.03
C ALA A 362 -4.60 -13.18 -16.98
N ARG A 363 -4.29 -13.29 -15.68
CA ARG A 363 -5.26 -13.05 -14.61
C ARG A 363 -5.64 -11.58 -14.50
N PHE A 364 -4.67 -10.68 -14.68
CA PHE A 364 -4.98 -9.24 -14.78
C PHE A 364 -5.90 -8.95 -15.99
N GLN A 365 -5.55 -9.42 -17.19
CA GLN A 365 -6.34 -9.14 -18.39
C GLN A 365 -7.77 -9.69 -18.26
N SER A 366 -7.91 -10.92 -17.77
CA SER A 366 -9.23 -11.54 -17.56
C SER A 366 -10.05 -10.83 -16.48
N SER A 367 -9.43 -10.37 -15.38
CA SER A 367 -10.15 -9.64 -14.33
C SER A 367 -10.60 -8.25 -14.76
N VAL A 368 -9.80 -7.51 -15.53
CA VAL A 368 -10.22 -6.22 -16.11
C VAL A 368 -11.36 -6.42 -17.11
N LYS A 369 -11.23 -7.40 -18.01
CA LYS A 369 -12.28 -7.72 -18.98
C LYS A 369 -13.59 -8.12 -18.28
N ALA A 370 -13.52 -9.02 -17.31
CA ALA A 370 -14.69 -9.45 -16.54
C ALA A 370 -15.34 -8.29 -15.77
N THR A 371 -14.56 -7.36 -15.23
CA THR A 371 -15.08 -6.15 -14.56
C THR A 371 -15.95 -5.34 -15.52
N SER A 372 -15.43 -5.04 -16.70
CA SER A 372 -16.17 -4.21 -17.65
C SER A 372 -17.39 -4.94 -18.25
N GLU A 373 -17.24 -6.22 -18.64
CA GLU A 373 -18.34 -7.01 -19.22
C GLU A 373 -19.49 -7.24 -18.23
N ILE A 374 -19.19 -7.53 -16.97
CA ILE A 374 -20.21 -7.70 -15.93
C ILE A 374 -20.89 -6.36 -15.65
N GLY A 375 -20.12 -5.27 -15.55
CA GLY A 375 -20.65 -3.93 -15.35
C GLY A 375 -21.65 -3.53 -16.44
N GLU A 376 -21.29 -3.77 -17.70
CA GLU A 376 -22.14 -3.48 -18.87
C GLU A 376 -23.39 -4.36 -18.92
N SER A 377 -23.21 -5.68 -18.82
CA SER A 377 -24.30 -6.64 -19.03
C SER A 377 -25.27 -6.76 -17.87
N ARG A 378 -24.84 -6.48 -16.63
CA ARG A 378 -25.66 -6.70 -15.42
C ARG A 378 -25.96 -5.45 -14.61
N PHE A 379 -25.16 -4.40 -14.74
CA PHE A 379 -25.26 -3.19 -13.91
C PHE A 379 -25.49 -1.91 -14.73
N GLY A 380 -25.70 -2.03 -16.05
CA GLY A 380 -25.99 -0.89 -16.92
C GLY A 380 -24.84 0.11 -17.05
N LYS A 381 -23.61 -0.30 -16.70
CA LYS A 381 -22.43 0.57 -16.79
C LYS A 381 -21.96 0.70 -18.24
N ARG A 382 -21.32 1.81 -18.55
CA ARG A 382 -20.72 2.10 -19.84
C ARG A 382 -19.29 2.57 -19.62
N TYR A 383 -18.35 1.82 -20.17
CA TYR A 383 -16.94 2.15 -20.12
C TYR A 383 -16.48 2.70 -21.46
N VAL A 384 -15.71 3.79 -21.44
CA VAL A 384 -15.17 4.42 -22.65
C VAL A 384 -13.68 4.69 -22.44
N SER A 385 -12.83 4.09 -23.27
CA SER A 385 -11.41 4.42 -23.27
C SER A 385 -11.16 5.61 -24.17
N LEU A 386 -10.49 6.64 -23.66
CA LEU A 386 -10.11 7.85 -24.38
C LEU A 386 -8.82 7.67 -25.19
N ALA A 387 -8.10 6.58 -24.95
CA ALA A 387 -6.89 6.22 -25.67
C ALA A 387 -6.84 4.70 -25.96
N PRO A 388 -6.03 4.26 -26.94
CA PRO A 388 -5.75 2.85 -27.14
C PRO A 388 -5.10 2.21 -25.91
N SER A 389 -5.29 0.90 -25.76
CA SER A 389 -4.68 0.11 -24.69
C SER A 389 -4.16 -1.22 -25.27
N PHE A 390 -3.25 -1.86 -24.56
CA PHE A 390 -2.83 -3.25 -24.75
C PHE A 390 -3.61 -4.21 -23.85
N THR A 391 -4.51 -3.70 -23.00
CA THR A 391 -5.39 -4.49 -22.15
C THR A 391 -6.72 -4.73 -22.88
N PRO A 392 -7.06 -5.97 -23.28
CA PRO A 392 -8.26 -6.24 -24.09
C PRO A 392 -9.55 -5.66 -23.51
N GLY A 393 -9.74 -5.78 -22.19
CA GLY A 393 -10.91 -5.23 -21.49
C GLY A 393 -11.03 -3.70 -21.54
N VAL A 394 -9.99 -2.97 -21.93
CA VAL A 394 -9.97 -1.52 -22.13
C VAL A 394 -10.05 -1.17 -23.62
N THR A 395 -9.24 -1.83 -24.45
CA THR A 395 -9.14 -1.58 -25.90
C THR A 395 -10.47 -1.78 -26.64
N GLU A 396 -11.24 -2.81 -26.27
CA GLU A 396 -12.58 -3.06 -26.86
C GLU A 396 -13.55 -1.87 -26.66
N ARG A 397 -13.27 -1.01 -25.68
CA ARG A 397 -14.04 0.20 -25.33
C ARG A 397 -13.40 1.50 -25.82
N TYR A 398 -12.36 1.45 -26.65
CA TYR A 398 -11.77 2.64 -27.23
C TYR A 398 -12.74 3.31 -28.21
N ARG A 399 -12.99 4.61 -28.00
CA ARG A 399 -13.88 5.44 -28.85
C ARG A 399 -13.18 6.77 -29.13
N PRO A 400 -12.42 6.88 -30.25
CA PRO A 400 -11.62 8.07 -30.55
C PRO A 400 -12.43 9.36 -30.73
N ASP A 401 -13.71 9.23 -31.09
CA ASP A 401 -14.60 10.36 -31.37
C ASP A 401 -15.41 10.79 -30.14
N GLU A 402 -15.27 10.09 -29.01
CA GLU A 402 -15.97 10.42 -27.77
C GLU A 402 -15.06 11.19 -26.81
N ALA A 403 -15.64 12.19 -26.13
CA ALA A 403 -14.97 12.97 -25.09
C ALA A 403 -15.83 12.98 -23.81
N PRO A 404 -15.23 13.26 -22.65
CA PRO A 404 -15.99 13.57 -21.45
C PRO A 404 -16.93 14.76 -21.68
N PRO A 405 -18.10 14.78 -21.02
CA PRO A 405 -19.01 15.91 -21.13
C PRO A 405 -18.39 17.17 -20.52
N VAL A 406 -18.67 18.32 -21.14
CA VAL A 406 -18.35 19.66 -20.63
C VAL A 406 -19.44 20.14 -19.67
#